data_AF-A0A2G8RRT7-F1
#
_entry.id   AF-A0A2G8RRT7-F1
#
_cell.length_a   1.000
_cell.length_b   1.000
_cell.length_c   1.000
_cell.angle_alpha   90.00
_cell.angle_beta   90.00
_cell.angle_gamma   90.00
#
_symmetry.space_group_name_H-M   'P 1'
#
loop_
_entity.id
_entity.type
_entity.pdbx_description
1 polymer ?
#
loop_
_entity_poly.entity_id
_entity_poly.type
_entity_poly.pdbx_seq_one_letter_code
_entity_poly.pdbx_strand_id
1 'polypeptide(L)'
;MQTNMALVPLSSNHNHKALRVIDVPGHPRIRDQFQEHLPSTKAIAFVVDASIISRNGPAVAEHLHMILNALTSLPPSRETPSLTIVAHKCDLIKSTATASAEQLAINRVRTILERELEKRRASHAGGVGVESLGAEDSDSQMGGLECTGSGEFKFSEWEGGEVGFIGTSVAVGKAAGRPTDEKRSEGDRLSPLREWLEDLA
;
A
#
# COMPACT_ATOMS: atom_id res chain seq x y z
N MET A 1 17.17 17.10 -0.33
CA MET A 1 17.33 15.97 0.61
C MET A 1 17.73 14.74 -0.20
N GLN A 2 18.44 13.78 0.38
CA GLN A 2 18.86 12.59 -0.34
C GLN A 2 17.73 11.56 -0.32
N THR A 3 17.03 11.40 -1.43
CA THR A 3 16.03 10.34 -1.60
C THR A 3 16.74 9.01 -1.81
N ASN A 4 16.33 7.98 -1.08
CA ASN A 4 16.85 6.63 -1.26
C ASN A 4 16.30 6.07 -2.57
N MET A 5 17.18 5.77 -3.52
CA MET A 5 16.78 5.32 -4.85
C MET A 5 17.63 4.13 -5.26
N ALA A 6 16.99 3.15 -5.90
CA ALA A 6 17.64 1.99 -6.48
C ALA A 6 17.18 1.78 -7.92
N LEU A 7 18.08 1.28 -8.76
CA LEU A 7 17.74 0.82 -10.11
C LEU A 7 17.62 -0.70 -10.06
N VAL A 8 16.41 -1.22 -10.33
CA VAL A 8 16.12 -2.65 -10.33
C VAL A 8 16.04 -3.13 -11.78
N PRO A 9 16.99 -3.94 -12.27
CA PRO A 9 16.88 -4.55 -13.58
C PRO A 9 15.76 -5.60 -13.57
N LEU A 10 14.93 -5.59 -14.61
CA LEU A 10 13.88 -6.60 -14.80
C LEU A 10 14.44 -7.76 -15.62
N SER A 11 14.10 -9.00 -15.24
CA SER A 11 14.69 -10.21 -15.82
C SER A 11 13.99 -10.66 -17.11
N SER A 12 12.95 -9.96 -17.57
CA SER A 12 12.10 -10.42 -18.66
C SER A 12 12.80 -10.37 -20.03
N ASN A 13 12.70 -11.50 -20.74
CA ASN A 13 13.32 -11.79 -22.03
C ASN A 13 12.83 -10.83 -23.13
N HIS A 14 13.60 -9.77 -23.41
CA HIS A 14 13.84 -9.17 -24.75
C HIS A 14 14.14 -7.66 -24.73
N ASN A 15 13.99 -6.98 -23.60
CA ASN A 15 14.35 -5.58 -23.49
C ASN A 15 14.93 -5.32 -22.10
N HIS A 16 16.18 -4.86 -22.01
CA HIS A 16 16.87 -4.50 -20.77
C HIS A 16 16.20 -3.29 -20.09
N LYS A 17 14.96 -3.45 -19.63
CA LYS A 17 14.22 -2.43 -18.88
C LYS A 17 14.64 -2.50 -17.42
N ALA A 18 14.80 -1.33 -16.82
CA ALA A 18 15.08 -1.20 -15.40
C ALA A 18 14.07 -0.25 -14.77
N LEU A 19 13.56 -0.61 -13.60
CA LEU A 19 12.68 0.24 -12.82
C LEU A 19 13.50 1.06 -11.83
N ARG A 20 13.14 2.33 -11.68
CA ARG A 20 13.64 3.19 -10.63
C ARG A 20 12.73 3.04 -9.41
N VAL A 21 13.24 2.40 -8.37
CA VAL A 21 12.56 2.28 -7.07
C VAL A 21 12.96 3.45 -6.20
N ILE A 22 11.97 4.14 -5.64
CA ILE A 22 12.15 5.30 -4.78
C ILE A 22 11.57 4.94 -3.42
N ASP A 23 12.42 4.96 -2.39
CA ASP A 23 12.00 4.78 -1.00
C ASP A 23 11.65 6.14 -0.39
N VAL A 24 10.40 6.26 0.07
CA VAL A 24 9.84 7.50 0.63
C VAL A 24 9.80 7.39 2.14
N PRO A 25 10.25 8.41 2.89
CA PRO A 25 10.20 8.41 4.35
C PRO A 25 8.78 8.20 4.91
N GLY A 26 8.61 7.25 5.83
CA GLY A 26 7.31 6.94 6.45
C GLY A 26 6.91 7.85 7.62
N HIS A 27 7.75 8.80 8.04
CA HIS A 27 7.46 9.64 9.21
C HIS A 27 6.37 10.68 8.89
N PRO A 28 5.32 10.87 9.73
CA PRO A 28 4.16 11.72 9.41
C PRO A 28 4.47 13.15 8.94
N ARG A 29 5.58 13.73 9.39
CA ARG A 29 6.04 15.08 9.00
C ARG A 29 6.62 15.21 7.59
N ILE A 30 7.01 14.10 6.97
CA ILE A 30 7.76 14.08 5.69
C ILE A 30 7.24 13.01 4.73
N ARG A 31 6.14 12.33 5.08
CA ARG A 31 5.55 11.28 4.26
C ARG A 31 4.80 11.80 3.03
N ASP A 32 4.53 13.10 2.99
CA ASP A 32 3.94 13.84 1.87
C ASP A 32 4.89 14.01 0.67
N GLN A 33 6.20 13.80 0.88
CA GLN A 33 7.22 13.88 -0.18
C GLN A 33 6.97 12.93 -1.37
N PHE A 34 6.16 11.88 -1.22
CA PHE A 34 5.79 11.02 -2.35
C PHE A 34 5.10 11.78 -3.50
N GLN A 35 4.42 12.89 -3.19
CA GLN A 35 3.71 13.70 -4.17
C GLN A 35 4.66 14.29 -5.23
N GLU A 36 5.92 14.57 -4.87
CA GLU A 36 6.94 15.06 -5.80
C GLU A 36 7.27 14.02 -6.89
N HIS A 37 7.11 12.74 -6.57
CA HIS A 37 7.43 11.62 -7.47
C HIS A 37 6.22 11.13 -8.27
N LEU A 38 5.01 11.36 -7.74
CA LEU A 38 3.73 10.95 -8.34
C LEU A 38 3.63 11.27 -9.84
N PRO A 39 4.11 12.44 -10.34
CA PRO A 39 4.11 12.76 -11.78
C PRO A 39 4.99 11.87 -12.66
N SER A 40 5.87 11.06 -12.10
CA SER A 40 6.73 10.11 -12.84
C SER A 40 6.50 8.65 -12.44
N THR A 41 5.52 8.40 -11.57
CA THR A 41 5.26 7.09 -11.00
C THR A 41 4.40 6.24 -11.92
N LYS A 42 4.83 4.99 -12.15
CA LYS A 42 4.03 3.94 -12.82
C LYS A 42 3.23 3.10 -11.83
N ALA A 43 3.78 2.88 -10.63
CA ALA A 43 3.11 2.11 -9.58
C ALA A 43 3.57 2.52 -8.18
N ILE A 44 2.71 2.27 -7.19
CA ILE A 44 2.93 2.54 -5.77
C ILE A 44 2.83 1.22 -5.00
N ALA A 45 3.89 0.86 -4.28
CA ALA A 45 3.89 -0.23 -3.32
C ALA A 45 3.70 0.33 -1.90
N PHE A 46 2.50 0.18 -1.34
CA PHE A 46 2.21 0.62 0.03
C PHE A 46 2.53 -0.48 1.03
N VAL A 47 3.69 -0.37 1.69
CA VAL A 47 4.20 -1.40 2.60
C VAL A 47 3.58 -1.29 3.99
N VAL A 48 2.95 -2.37 4.45
CA VAL A 48 2.25 -2.45 5.74
C VAL A 48 2.82 -3.57 6.58
N ASP A 49 3.19 -3.29 7.83
CA ASP A 49 3.55 -4.33 8.79
C ASP A 49 2.29 -5.12 9.23
N ALA A 50 2.11 -6.31 8.66
CA ALA A 50 0.95 -7.16 8.91
C ALA A 50 0.90 -7.69 10.36
N SER A 51 2.03 -7.70 11.08
CA SER A 51 2.09 -8.24 12.45
C SER A 51 1.46 -7.28 13.48
N ILE A 52 1.50 -5.97 13.22
CA ILE A 52 1.04 -4.92 14.14
C ILE A 52 -0.14 -4.09 13.62
N ILE A 53 -0.66 -4.40 12.43
CA ILE A 53 -1.75 -3.65 11.79
C ILE A 53 -3.00 -3.48 12.67
N SER A 54 -3.30 -4.42 13.57
CA SER A 54 -4.46 -4.28 14.48
C SER A 54 -4.30 -3.15 15.50
N ARG A 55 -3.07 -2.78 15.84
CA ARG A 55 -2.78 -1.68 16.77
C ARG A 55 -2.62 -0.36 16.02
N ASN A 56 -2.08 -0.42 14.81
CA ASN A 56 -1.72 0.77 14.03
C ASN A 56 -2.75 1.11 12.93
N GLY A 57 -3.84 0.34 12.82
CA GLY A 57 -4.85 0.46 11.76
C GLY A 57 -5.25 1.90 11.44
N PRO A 58 -5.67 2.72 12.41
CA PRO A 58 -6.08 4.10 12.15
C PRO A 58 -4.98 4.96 11.50
N ALA A 59 -3.74 4.87 12.00
CA ALA A 59 -2.61 5.66 11.49
C ALA A 59 -2.16 5.18 10.09
N VAL A 60 -2.23 3.87 9.84
CA VAL A 60 -1.92 3.30 8.52
C VAL A 60 -3.01 3.68 7.51
N ALA A 61 -4.29 3.62 7.90
CA ALA A 61 -5.42 4.01 7.07
C ALA A 61 -5.42 5.51 6.74
N GLU A 62 -5.02 6.36 7.68
CA GLU A 62 -4.80 7.78 7.40
C GLU A 62 -3.75 8.00 6.31
N HIS A 63 -2.60 7.33 6.42
CA HIS A 63 -1.56 7.44 5.40
C HIS A 63 -2.04 6.90 4.05
N LEU A 64 -2.72 5.76 4.03
CA LEU A 64 -3.28 5.21 2.80
C LEU A 64 -4.31 6.16 2.18
N HIS A 65 -5.19 6.77 2.98
CA HIS A 65 -6.15 7.76 2.49
C HIS A 65 -5.47 8.94 1.80
N MET A 66 -4.34 9.44 2.32
CA MET A 66 -3.56 10.48 1.64
C MET A 66 -3.11 10.05 0.23
N ILE A 67 -2.71 8.79 0.07
CA ILE A 67 -2.29 8.22 -1.22
C ILE A 67 -3.50 8.04 -2.15
N LEU A 68 -4.61 7.48 -1.66
CA LEU A 68 -5.83 7.30 -2.44
C LEU A 68 -6.36 8.64 -2.96
N ASN A 69 -6.38 9.67 -2.10
CA ASN A 69 -6.76 11.02 -2.48
C ASN A 69 -5.84 11.56 -3.59
N ALA A 70 -4.51 11.48 -3.40
CA ALA A 70 -3.55 11.93 -4.39
C ALA A 70 -3.69 11.22 -5.75
N LEU A 71 -4.04 9.92 -5.75
CA LEU A 71 -4.30 9.15 -6.97
C LEU A 71 -5.58 9.63 -7.67
N THR A 72 -6.66 9.88 -6.93
CA THR A 72 -7.93 10.38 -7.52
C THR A 72 -7.88 11.84 -7.95
N SER A 73 -6.95 12.64 -7.39
CA SER A 73 -6.74 14.04 -7.78
C SER A 73 -5.84 14.20 -9.01
N LEU A 74 -5.36 13.10 -9.60
CA LEU A 74 -4.56 13.16 -10.83
C LEU A 74 -5.40 13.66 -12.02
N PRO A 75 -4.82 14.46 -12.93
CA PRO A 75 -5.51 14.88 -14.14
C PRO A 75 -5.96 13.68 -14.99
N PRO A 76 -7.16 13.71 -15.60
CA PRO A 76 -7.69 12.58 -16.39
C PRO A 76 -6.87 12.27 -17.65
N SER A 77 -5.97 13.17 -18.07
CA SER A 77 -5.03 12.95 -19.17
C SER A 77 -3.87 12.02 -18.81
N ARG A 78 -3.75 11.62 -17.53
CA ARG A 78 -2.67 10.80 -17.02
C ARG A 78 -3.19 9.42 -16.65
N GLU A 79 -2.41 8.40 -16.98
CA GLU A 79 -2.64 7.06 -16.45
C GLU A 79 -2.44 7.04 -14.93
N THR A 80 -3.45 6.55 -14.21
CA THR A 80 -3.39 6.38 -12.76
C THR A 80 -2.37 5.29 -12.43
N PRO A 81 -1.38 5.57 -11.56
CA PRO A 81 -0.42 4.55 -11.13
C PRO A 81 -1.10 3.33 -10.50
N SER A 82 -0.62 2.13 -10.80
CA SER A 82 -1.09 0.91 -10.13
C SER A 82 -0.76 0.97 -8.64
N LEU A 83 -1.74 0.66 -7.76
CA LEU A 83 -1.54 0.63 -6.32
C LEU A 83 -1.53 -0.83 -5.84
N THR A 84 -0.48 -1.22 -5.13
CA THR A 84 -0.41 -2.54 -4.46
C THR A 84 -0.07 -2.38 -2.99
N ILE A 85 -0.89 -2.99 -2.14
CA ILE A 85 -0.67 -3.07 -0.69
C ILE A 85 0.20 -4.29 -0.40
N VAL A 86 1.39 -4.04 0.12
CA VAL A 86 2.35 -5.08 0.49
C VAL A 86 2.19 -5.39 1.97
N ALA A 87 1.47 -6.46 2.28
CA ALA A 87 1.40 -7.01 3.63
C ALA A 87 2.76 -7.64 3.96
N HIS A 88 3.62 -6.90 4.64
CA HIS A 88 4.98 -7.31 4.96
C HIS A 88 5.07 -7.95 6.35
N LYS A 89 6.19 -8.66 6.61
CA LYS A 89 6.46 -9.43 7.83
C LYS A 89 5.44 -10.55 8.07
N CYS A 90 5.00 -11.21 7.00
CA CYS A 90 4.09 -12.36 7.09
C CYS A 90 4.68 -13.50 7.93
N ASP A 91 6.00 -13.60 8.02
CA ASP A 91 6.73 -14.58 8.81
C ASP A 91 6.44 -14.52 10.32
N LEU A 92 5.99 -13.36 10.82
CA LEU A 92 5.58 -13.17 12.21
C LEU A 92 4.14 -13.64 12.48
N ILE A 93 3.39 -14.00 11.44
CA ILE A 93 2.02 -14.49 11.53
C ILE A 93 2.05 -16.02 11.50
N LYS A 94 1.35 -16.64 12.46
CA LYS A 94 1.24 -18.11 12.52
C LYS A 94 0.26 -18.58 11.46
N SER A 95 0.72 -19.45 10.55
CA SER A 95 -0.15 -20.16 9.62
C SER A 95 -1.15 -21.05 10.37
N THR A 96 -2.29 -21.32 9.74
CA THR A 96 -3.29 -22.27 10.25
C THR A 96 -3.28 -23.52 9.38
N ALA A 97 -4.08 -24.54 9.75
CA ALA A 97 -4.28 -25.72 8.92
C ALA A 97 -4.94 -25.40 7.56
N THR A 98 -5.59 -24.23 7.43
CA THR A 98 -6.42 -23.86 6.29
C THR A 98 -5.89 -22.67 5.49
N ALA A 99 -4.89 -21.95 5.98
CA ALA A 99 -4.36 -20.76 5.32
C ALA A 99 -2.87 -20.55 5.61
N SER A 100 -2.13 -20.15 4.58
CA SER A 100 -0.73 -19.74 4.70
C SER A 100 -0.61 -18.44 5.52
N ALA A 101 0.57 -18.20 6.09
CA ALA A 101 0.84 -16.97 6.83
C ALA A 101 0.68 -15.71 5.94
N GLU A 102 1.04 -15.80 4.66
CA GLU A 102 0.87 -14.75 3.66
C GLU A 102 -0.61 -14.43 3.40
N GLN A 103 -1.43 -15.46 3.20
CA GLN A 103 -2.87 -15.27 2.96
C GLN A 103 -3.57 -14.68 4.18
N LEU A 104 -3.18 -15.11 5.38
CA LEU A 104 -3.67 -14.52 6.64
C LEU A 104 -3.22 -13.07 6.80
N ALA A 105 -1.98 -12.74 6.42
CA ALA A 105 -1.46 -11.38 6.45
C ALA A 105 -2.25 -10.45 5.53
N ILE A 106 -2.44 -10.87 4.27
CA ILE A 106 -3.20 -10.12 3.26
C ILE A 106 -4.63 -9.88 3.76
N ASN A 107 -5.33 -10.93 4.18
CA ASN A 107 -6.71 -10.82 4.66
C ASN A 107 -6.81 -9.89 5.88
N ARG A 108 -5.89 -10.02 6.84
CA ARG A 108 -5.87 -9.17 8.04
C ARG A 108 -5.66 -7.69 7.68
N VAL A 109 -4.69 -7.40 6.83
CA VAL A 109 -4.40 -6.03 6.38
C VAL A 109 -5.60 -5.46 5.62
N ARG A 110 -6.14 -6.20 4.65
CA ARG A 110 -7.33 -5.79 3.88
C ARG A 110 -8.50 -5.46 4.79
N THR A 111 -8.93 -6.40 5.64
CA THR A 111 -10.12 -6.22 6.49
C THR A 111 -9.97 -5.04 7.45
N ILE A 112 -8.78 -4.84 8.02
CA ILE A 112 -8.56 -3.72 8.94
C ILE A 112 -8.57 -2.40 8.19
N LEU A 113 -7.87 -2.30 7.05
CA LEU A 113 -7.84 -1.07 6.27
C LEU A 113 -9.21 -0.70 5.72
N GLU A 114 -9.98 -1.65 5.17
CA GLU A 114 -11.36 -1.40 4.73
C GLU A 114 -12.22 -0.82 5.87
N ARG A 115 -12.15 -1.45 7.05
CA ARG A 115 -12.91 -0.99 8.22
C ARG A 115 -12.48 0.40 8.68
N GLU A 116 -11.19 0.68 8.76
CA GLU A 116 -10.70 1.99 9.21
C GLU A 116 -10.94 3.09 8.16
N LEU A 117 -10.87 2.78 6.86
CA LEU A 117 -11.24 3.71 5.79
C LEU A 117 -12.74 3.98 5.76
N GLU A 118 -13.59 2.96 5.99
CA GLU A 118 -15.03 3.14 6.13
C GLU A 118 -15.37 4.04 7.31
N LYS A 119 -14.74 3.83 8.48
CA LYS A 119 -14.93 4.73 9.63
C LYS A 119 -14.57 6.17 9.29
N ARG A 120 -13.48 6.38 8.54
CA ARG A 120 -13.09 7.73 8.08
C ARG A 120 -14.12 8.29 7.10
N ARG A 121 -14.59 7.52 6.14
CA ARG A 121 -15.64 7.95 5.19
C ARG A 121 -16.92 8.35 5.94
N ALA A 122 -17.38 7.50 6.86
CA ALA A 122 -18.57 7.73 7.67
C ALA A 122 -18.45 8.90 8.65
N SER A 123 -17.28 9.08 9.30
CA SER A 123 -17.07 10.20 10.24
C SER A 123 -17.17 11.56 9.55
N HIS A 124 -16.76 11.65 8.28
CA HIS A 124 -16.87 12.87 7.51
C HIS A 124 -18.29 13.07 6.95
N ALA A 125 -18.97 12.00 6.50
CA ALA A 125 -20.37 12.07 6.07
C ALA A 125 -21.33 12.48 7.22
N GLY A 126 -21.06 12.02 8.44
CA GLY A 126 -21.85 12.37 9.64
C GLY A 126 -21.53 13.73 10.26
N GLY A 127 -20.43 14.38 9.84
CA GLY A 127 -19.95 15.66 10.39
C GLY A 127 -20.59 16.91 9.75
N VAL A 128 -21.38 16.77 8.68
CA VAL A 128 -21.95 17.88 7.89
C VAL A 128 -23.16 18.55 8.59
N GLY A 129 -23.43 18.22 9.86
CA GLY A 129 -24.59 18.70 10.63
C GLY A 129 -24.34 19.82 11.64
N VAL A 130 -23.10 20.32 11.78
CA VAL A 130 -22.78 21.42 12.70
C VAL A 130 -22.02 22.52 11.97
N GLU A 131 -22.77 23.59 11.72
CA GLU A 131 -22.37 24.95 11.39
C GLU A 131 -20.91 25.30 11.78
N SER A 132 -20.02 25.43 10.80
CA SER A 132 -18.75 26.14 10.99
C SER A 132 -18.61 27.23 9.94
N LEU A 133 -19.07 28.41 10.34
CA LEU A 133 -18.80 29.68 9.70
C LEU A 133 -17.32 30.03 9.90
N GLY A 134 -16.57 30.16 8.81
CA GLY A 134 -15.33 30.94 8.78
C GLY A 134 -14.05 30.20 9.15
N ALA A 135 -13.49 29.46 8.19
CA ALA A 135 -12.05 29.35 8.00
C ALA A 135 -11.79 29.02 6.52
N GLU A 136 -11.41 30.03 5.75
CA GLU A 136 -10.86 29.85 4.41
C GLU A 136 -9.51 29.10 4.57
N ASP A 137 -9.34 28.03 3.78
CA ASP A 137 -8.17 27.12 3.69
C ASP A 137 -8.25 25.73 4.38
N SER A 138 -9.43 25.08 4.40
CA SER A 138 -9.53 23.61 4.57
C SER A 138 -10.14 22.91 3.35
N ASP A 139 -9.98 23.50 2.16
CA ASP A 139 -10.44 23.02 0.84
C ASP A 139 -9.61 21.83 0.30
N SER A 140 -9.46 20.78 1.10
CA SER A 140 -9.24 19.42 0.58
C SER A 140 -10.38 18.52 1.02
N GLN A 141 -11.56 18.90 0.54
CA GLN A 141 -12.54 18.03 -0.11
C GLN A 141 -12.14 16.56 -0.07
N MET A 142 -12.99 15.75 0.56
CA MET A 142 -12.93 14.31 0.91
C MET A 142 -12.65 13.35 -0.27
N GLY A 143 -11.77 13.68 -1.20
CA GLY A 143 -11.44 12.84 -2.34
C GLY A 143 -10.76 11.54 -1.93
N GLY A 144 -10.86 10.56 -2.83
CA GLY A 144 -10.10 9.32 -2.73
C GLY A 144 -10.78 8.17 -1.99
N LEU A 145 -11.99 8.31 -1.45
CA LEU A 145 -12.74 7.21 -0.81
C LEU A 145 -14.09 6.91 -1.47
N GLU A 146 -14.28 7.39 -2.70
CA GLU A 146 -15.51 7.16 -3.45
C GLU A 146 -15.60 5.71 -3.90
N CYS A 147 -16.79 5.13 -3.72
CA CYS A 147 -17.11 3.77 -4.10
C CYS A 147 -18.26 3.76 -5.11
N THR A 148 -18.20 2.85 -6.09
CA THR A 148 -19.25 2.68 -7.10
C THR A 148 -20.59 2.19 -6.51
N GLY A 149 -20.58 1.71 -5.27
CA GLY A 149 -21.74 1.18 -4.55
C GLY A 149 -22.12 2.01 -3.33
N SER A 150 -23.34 1.80 -2.82
CA SER A 150 -23.83 2.43 -1.59
C SER A 150 -23.42 1.68 -0.30
N GLY A 151 -22.52 0.71 -0.42
CA GLY A 151 -22.11 -0.19 0.67
C GLY A 151 -21.06 0.40 1.60
N GLU A 152 -20.53 -0.46 2.49
CA GLU A 152 -19.31 -0.16 3.24
C GLU A 152 -18.12 -0.09 2.28
N PHE A 153 -17.12 0.75 2.59
CA PHE A 153 -15.91 0.83 1.79
C PHE A 153 -15.25 -0.54 1.61
N LYS A 154 -15.05 -0.94 0.35
CA LYS A 154 -14.28 -2.10 -0.09
C LYS A 154 -13.31 -1.69 -1.17
N PHE A 155 -12.09 -2.22 -1.14
CA PHE A 155 -11.11 -1.93 -2.19
C PHE A 155 -11.57 -2.38 -3.57
N SER A 156 -12.41 -3.43 -3.65
CA SER A 156 -13.02 -3.89 -4.90
C SER A 156 -14.08 -2.95 -5.47
N GLU A 157 -14.59 -2.03 -4.65
CA GLU A 157 -15.64 -1.09 -5.03
C GLU A 157 -15.10 0.34 -5.16
N TRP A 158 -13.79 0.54 -4.93
CA TRP A 158 -13.16 1.86 -4.98
C TRP A 158 -13.08 2.39 -6.42
N GLU A 159 -13.51 3.64 -6.62
CA GLU A 159 -13.56 4.26 -7.96
C GLU A 159 -12.19 4.65 -8.51
N GLY A 160 -11.17 4.79 -7.65
CA GLY A 160 -9.83 5.24 -8.05
C GLY A 160 -8.98 4.19 -8.76
N GLY A 161 -9.50 2.98 -8.98
CA GLY A 161 -8.85 1.91 -9.73
C GLY A 161 -8.70 0.61 -8.94
N GLU A 162 -7.96 -0.34 -9.52
CA GLU A 162 -7.71 -1.63 -8.87
C GLU A 162 -6.58 -1.54 -7.83
N VAL A 163 -6.80 -2.16 -6.66
CA VAL A 163 -5.80 -2.25 -5.60
C VAL A 163 -5.35 -3.70 -5.42
N GLY A 164 -4.08 -3.96 -5.75
CA GLY A 164 -3.44 -5.25 -5.56
C GLY A 164 -3.07 -5.52 -4.10
N PHE A 165 -2.94 -6.80 -3.73
CA PHE A 165 -2.45 -7.20 -2.42
C PHE A 165 -1.42 -8.32 -2.55
N ILE A 166 -0.26 -8.16 -1.92
CA ILE A 166 0.78 -9.19 -1.88
C ILE A 166 1.31 -9.39 -0.47
N GLY A 167 1.64 -10.63 -0.13
CA GLY A 167 2.27 -11.01 1.14
C GLY A 167 3.77 -11.16 0.94
N THR A 168 4.59 -10.56 1.80
CA THR A 168 6.05 -10.68 1.73
C THR A 168 6.71 -10.76 3.10
N SER A 169 7.94 -11.26 3.14
CA SER A 169 8.80 -11.12 4.32
C SER A 169 10.27 -11.06 3.92
N VAL A 170 11.09 -10.48 4.79
CA VAL A 170 12.55 -10.45 4.64
C VAL A 170 13.16 -10.96 5.93
N ALA A 171 14.12 -11.88 5.83
CA ALA A 171 14.90 -12.31 6.97
C ALA A 171 15.83 -11.16 7.41
N VAL A 172 15.68 -10.68 8.65
CA VAL A 172 16.52 -9.61 9.21
C VAL A 172 17.41 -10.18 10.33
N GLY A 173 18.67 -9.75 10.40
CA GLY A 173 19.60 -10.11 11.48
C GLY A 173 20.24 -11.50 11.35
N LYS A 174 20.48 -12.21 12.47
CA LYS A 174 21.17 -13.53 12.49
C LYS A 174 20.50 -14.61 11.61
N ALA A 175 19.24 -14.43 11.23
CA ALA A 175 18.52 -15.31 10.31
C ALA A 175 18.97 -15.14 8.85
N ALA A 176 19.47 -13.96 8.45
CA ALA A 176 19.98 -13.69 7.10
C ALA A 176 21.34 -14.37 6.81
N GLY A 177 22.07 -14.77 7.86
CA GLY A 177 23.38 -15.43 7.77
C GLY A 177 23.37 -16.93 8.07
N ARG A 178 22.21 -17.55 8.30
CA ARG A 178 22.13 -19.01 8.39
C ARG A 178 22.09 -19.58 6.96
N PRO A 179 22.91 -20.59 6.65
CA PRO A 179 22.72 -21.36 5.42
C PRO A 179 21.27 -21.85 5.43
N THR A 180 20.54 -21.58 4.36
CA THR A 180 19.23 -22.20 4.10
C THR A 180 19.43 -23.70 4.16
N ASP A 181 18.94 -24.32 5.22
CA ASP A 181 18.92 -25.78 5.37
C ASP A 181 18.15 -26.35 4.17
N GLU A 182 18.84 -27.05 3.27
CA GLU A 182 18.37 -27.48 1.95
C GLU A 182 17.12 -28.38 2.00
N LYS A 183 16.65 -28.74 3.20
CA LYS A 183 15.37 -29.44 3.44
C LYS A 183 14.15 -28.53 3.60
N ARG A 184 14.32 -27.21 3.72
CA ARG A 184 13.23 -26.22 3.65
C ARG A 184 13.55 -25.24 2.54
N SER A 185 13.08 -25.55 1.34
CA SER A 185 13.03 -24.59 0.23
C SER A 185 12.03 -23.47 0.57
N GLU A 186 12.36 -22.63 1.54
CA GLU A 186 11.70 -21.32 1.70
C GLU A 186 12.25 -20.45 0.57
N GLY A 187 11.56 -20.50 -0.57
CA GLY A 187 11.88 -19.67 -1.73
C GLY A 187 11.95 -18.19 -1.35
N ASP A 188 12.51 -17.39 -2.25
CA ASP A 188 12.61 -15.94 -2.07
C ASP A 188 11.24 -15.36 -1.66
N ARG A 189 11.11 -14.92 -0.40
CA ARG A 189 9.85 -14.43 0.16
C ARG A 189 9.50 -13.02 -0.31
N LEU A 190 10.28 -12.48 -1.24
CA LEU A 190 9.98 -11.31 -2.05
C LEU A 190 9.50 -11.66 -3.47
N SER A 191 9.40 -12.94 -3.84
CA SER A 191 8.98 -13.36 -5.19
C SER A 191 7.67 -12.70 -5.64
N PRO A 192 6.60 -12.61 -4.81
CA PRO A 192 5.37 -11.94 -5.22
C PRO A 192 5.57 -10.46 -5.56
N LEU A 193 6.49 -9.77 -4.87
CA LEU A 193 6.82 -8.38 -5.18
C LEU A 193 7.63 -8.28 -6.46
N ARG A 194 8.55 -9.22 -6.72
CA ARG A 194 9.36 -9.24 -7.95
C ARG A 194 8.52 -9.54 -9.17
N GLU A 195 7.64 -10.54 -9.09
CA GLU A 195 6.67 -10.88 -10.13
C GLU A 195 5.79 -9.68 -10.47
N TRP A 196 5.25 -9.01 -9.44
CA TRP A 196 4.49 -7.76 -9.65
C TRP A 196 5.31 -6.65 -10.32
N LEU A 197 6.58 -6.47 -9.94
CA LEU A 197 7.47 -5.51 -10.60
C LEU A 197 7.76 -5.87 -12.07
N GLU A 198 7.80 -7.16 -12.40
CA GLU A 198 7.99 -7.64 -13.77
C GLU A 198 6.74 -7.44 -14.63
N ASP A 199 5.54 -7.60 -14.06
CA ASP A 199 4.28 -7.30 -14.74
C ASP A 199 4.10 -5.80 -15.04
N LEU A 200 4.80 -4.94 -14.28
CA LEU A 200 4.88 -3.51 -14.54
C LEU A 200 5.87 -3.15 -15.67
N ALA A 201 6.53 -4.09 -16.35
CA ALA A 201 7.52 -3.79 -17.40
C ALA A 201 6.93 -3.22 -18.70
#